data_AF-A0A6I5I7N8-F1
#
_entry.id   AF-A0A6I5I7N8-F1
#
_cell.length_a   1.000
_cell.length_b   1.000
_cell.length_c   1.000
_cell.angle_alpha   90.00
_cell.angle_beta   90.00
_cell.angle_gamma   90.00
#
_symmetry.space_group_name_H-M   'P 1'
#
loop_
_entity.id
_entity.type
_entity.pdbx_description
1 polymer ?
#
loop_
_entity_poly.entity_id
_entity_poly.type
_entity_poly.pdbx_seq_one_letter_code
_entity_poly.pdbx_strand_id
1 'polypeptide(L)' 'METTTQTVLFAAELVEENGTYALVVEDVRKGTVQTTPVPRAMVDKLPVFLAALTAKLAPVQQRRGR' A
#
# COMPACT_ATOMS: atom_id res chain seq x y z
N MET A 1 -27.01 6.25 8.58
CA MET A 1 -25.54 6.07 8.50
C MET A 1 -25.22 5.86 7.04
N GLU A 2 -24.71 6.88 6.37
CA GLU A 2 -24.28 6.74 4.98
C GLU A 2 -22.96 5.98 4.97
N THR A 3 -23.00 4.71 4.60
CA THR A 3 -21.79 3.96 4.26
C THR A 3 -21.29 4.53 2.94
N THR A 4 -20.27 5.39 2.99
CA THR A 4 -19.56 5.81 1.78
C THR A 4 -18.93 4.57 1.15
N THR A 5 -19.59 3.97 0.16
CA THR A 5 -19.06 2.83 -0.56
C THR A 5 -17.87 3.30 -1.39
N GLN A 6 -16.66 3.10 -0.85
CA GLN A 6 -15.43 3.40 -1.57
C GLN A 6 -15.33 2.44 -2.76
N THR A 7 -15.27 3.00 -3.97
CA THR A 7 -15.09 2.21 -5.19
C THR A 7 -13.60 2.00 -5.43
N VAL A 8 -13.13 0.76 -5.36
CA VAL A 8 -11.75 0.41 -5.71
C VAL A 8 -11.58 0.49 -7.23
N LEU A 9 -10.57 1.24 -7.68
CA LEU A 9 -10.26 1.40 -9.11
C LEU A 9 -9.02 0.60 -9.50
N PHE A 10 -8.04 0.55 -8.61
CA PHE A 10 -6.79 -0.17 -8.80
C PHE A 10 -6.48 -0.96 -7.53
N ALA A 11 -6.07 -2.21 -7.70
CA ALA A 11 -5.50 -3.03 -6.63
C ALA A 11 -4.00 -3.24 -6.92
N ALA A 12 -3.18 -3.28 -5.88
CA ALA A 12 -1.76 -3.52 -6.00
C ALA A 12 -1.31 -4.52 -4.94
N GLU A 13 -0.69 -5.61 -5.38
CA GLU A 13 -0.23 -6.71 -4.54
C GLU A 13 1.25 -6.97 -4.78
N LEU A 14 2.02 -7.14 -3.71
CA LEU A 14 3.41 -7.56 -3.78
C LEU A 14 3.46 -9.09 -3.62
N VAL A 15 3.91 -9.78 -4.65
CA VAL A 15 4.02 -11.24 -4.67
C VAL A 15 5.49 -11.65 -4.65
N GLU A 16 5.82 -12.69 -3.89
CA GLU A 16 7.13 -13.34 -3.91
C GLU A 16 7.03 -14.67 -4.66
N GLU A 17 7.85 -14.84 -5.70
CA GLU A 17 7.96 -16.08 -6.45
C GLU A 17 9.45 -16.42 -6.68
N ASN A 18 9.87 -17.59 -6.19
CA ASN A 18 11.26 -18.07 -6.32
C ASN A 18 12.33 -17.06 -5.83
N GLY A 19 12.04 -16.32 -4.75
CA GLY A 19 12.94 -15.30 -4.19
C GLY A 19 13.03 -14.00 -5.00
N THR A 20 12.19 -13.86 -6.04
CA THR A 20 12.00 -12.61 -6.78
C THR A 20 10.68 -11.98 -6.36
N TYR A 21 10.67 -10.67 -6.15
CA TYR A 21 9.46 -9.94 -5.81
C TYR A 21 8.91 -9.27 -7.06
N ALA A 22 7.58 -9.25 -7.18
CA ALA A 22 6.89 -8.54 -8.24
C ALA A 22 5.70 -7.77 -7.67
N LEU A 23 5.52 -6.54 -8.13
CA LEU A 23 4.32 -5.75 -7.88
C LEU A 23 3.33 -6.03 -9.01
N VAL A 24 2.20 -6.63 -8.65
CA VAL A 24 1.07 -6.89 -9.54
C VAL A 24 0.05 -5.77 -9.32
N VAL A 25 -0.23 -5.00 -10.36
CA VAL A 25 -1.22 -3.93 -10.35
C VAL A 25 -2.38 -4.32 -11.25
N GLU A 26 -3.58 -4.40 -10.70
CA GLU A 26 -4.80 -4.70 -11.42
C GLU A 26 -5.68 -3.46 -11.54
N ASP A 27 -6.05 -3.10 -12.77
CA ASP A 27 -7.19 -2.22 -13.04
C ASP A 27 -8.48 -3.04 -12.88
N VAL A 28 -9.14 -2.92 -11.73
CA VAL A 28 -10.31 -3.74 -11.36
C VAL A 28 -11.49 -3.55 -12.33
N ARG A 29 -11.54 -2.43 -13.05
CA ARG A 29 -12.62 -2.16 -14.02
C ARG A 29 -12.33 -2.78 -15.38
N LYS A 30 -11.06 -2.86 -15.76
CA LYS A 30 -10.63 -3.33 -17.09
C LYS A 30 -10.07 -4.75 -17.06
N GLY A 31 -9.80 -5.30 -15.88
CA GLY A 31 -9.12 -6.59 -15.70
C GLY A 31 -7.68 -6.59 -16.24
N THR A 32 -7.10 -5.42 -16.48
CA THR A 32 -5.71 -5.32 -16.97
C THR A 32 -4.76 -5.51 -15.80
N VAL A 33 -3.89 -6.50 -15.91
CA VAL A 33 -2.87 -6.81 -14.90
C VAL A 33 -1.51 -6.40 -15.43
N GLN A 34 -0.79 -5.57 -14.68
CA GLN A 34 0.60 -5.21 -14.95
C GLN A 34 1.48 -5.78 -13.85
N THR A 35 2.57 -6.45 -14.23
CA THR A 35 3.53 -7.02 -13.28
C THR A 35 4.88 -6.34 -13.48
N THR A 36 5.43 -5.79 -12.40
CA THR A 36 6.74 -5.11 -12.41
C THR A 36 7.66 -5.77 -11.38
N PRO A 37 8.88 -6.21 -11.74
CA PRO A 37 9.82 -6.76 -10.78
C PRO A 37 10.27 -5.70 -9.78
N VAL A 38 10.36 -6.09 -8.51
CA VAL A 38 10.76 -5.21 -7.40
C VAL A 38 12.02 -5.75 -6.74
N PRO A 39 13.08 -4.94 -6.58
CA PRO A 39 14.27 -5.36 -5.84
C PRO A 39 13.95 -5.65 -4.37
N ARG A 40 14.47 -6.77 -3.84
CA ARG A 40 14.31 -7.16 -2.42
C ARG A 40 14.70 -6.04 -1.44
N ALA A 41 15.80 -5.34 -1.70
CA ALA A 41 16.26 -4.24 -0.85
C ALA A 41 15.25 -3.08 -0.74
N MET A 42 14.34 -2.94 -1.70
CA MET A 42 13.23 -1.97 -1.64
C MET A 42 12.05 -2.54 -0.84
N VAL A 43 11.75 -3.82 -1.01
CA VAL A 43 10.74 -4.55 -0.22
C VAL A 43 11.07 -4.51 1.27
N ASP A 44 12.33 -4.78 1.62
CA ASP A 44 12.82 -4.76 3.01
C ASP A 44 12.65 -3.38 3.68
N LYS A 45 12.57 -2.30 2.89
CA LYS A 45 12.37 -0.93 3.38
C LYS A 45 10.89 -0.56 3.52
N LEU A 46 9.97 -1.32 2.93
CA LEU A 46 8.53 -1.00 2.98
C LEU A 46 8.01 -0.84 4.41
N PRO A 47 8.33 -1.70 5.38
CA PRO A 47 7.85 -1.52 6.76
C PRO A 47 8.25 -0.16 7.35
N VAL A 48 9.49 0.29 7.09
CA VAL A 48 9.99 1.59 7.57
C VAL A 48 9.27 2.74 6.90
N PHE A 49 9.08 2.68 5.57
CA PHE A 49 8.35 3.70 4.83
C PHE A 49 6.88 3.80 5.29
N LEU A 50 6.21 2.66 5.47
CA LEU A 50 4.82 2.61 5.91
C LEU A 50 4.67 3.13 7.35
N ALA A 51 5.61 2.81 8.24
CA ALA A 51 5.64 3.36 9.58
C ALA A 51 5.81 4.89 9.56
N ALA A 52 6.74 5.41 8.75
CA ALA A 52 6.95 6.84 8.59
C ALA A 52 5.74 7.56 7.97
N LEU A 53 5.09 6.95 6.98
CA LEU A 53 3.88 7.48 6.36
C LEU A 53 2.74 7.52 7.38
N THR A 54 2.53 6.44 8.13
CA THR A 54 1.51 6.36 9.18
C THR A 54 1.75 7.42 10.25
N ALA A 55 2.99 7.64 10.69
CA ALA A 55 3.33 8.68 11.65
C ALA A 55 3.03 10.11 11.13
N LYS A 56 3.21 10.35 9.83
CA LYS A 56 2.89 11.64 9.18
C LYS A 56 1.39 11.85 8.98
N LEU A 57 0.65 10.78 8.71
CA LEU A 57 -0.79 10.82 8.47
C LEU A 57 -1.62 10.68 9.76
N ALA A 58 -1.00 10.21 10.85
CA ALA A 58 -1.66 10.15 12.15
C ALA A 58 -2.10 11.56 12.56
N PRO A 59 -3.39 11.76 12.91
CA PRO A 59 -3.84 13.04 13.41
C PRO A 59 -3.01 13.39 14.64
N VAL A 60 -2.49 14.62 14.70
CA VAL A 60 -1.83 15.14 15.89
C VAL A 60 -2.81 14.99 17.05
N GLN A 61 -2.60 14.00 17.91
CA GLN A 61 -3.26 13.97 19.22
C GLN A 61 -2.70 15.18 19.97
N GLN A 62 -3.43 16.30 19.92
CA GLN A 62 -3.24 17.38 20.86
C GLN A 62 -3.36 16.75 22.23
N ARG A 63 -2.22 16.54 22.89
CA ARG A 63 -2.17 16.23 24.31
C ARG A 63 -2.90 17.39 24.98
N ARG A 64 -4.17 17.18 25.33
CA ARG A 64 -4.91 18.10 26.20
C ARG A 64 -4.13 18.14 27.50
N GLY A 65 -3.37 19.22 27.66
CA GLY A 65 -2.65 19.53 28.88
C GLY A 65 -3.61 19.49 30.05
N ARG A 66 -3.13 18.89 31.13
CA ARG A 66 -3.77 18.91 32.43
C ARG A 66 -3.02 19.91 33.29
#